data_AF-A0A7C7XRP5-F1
#
_entry.id   AF-A0A7C7XRP5-F1
#
_cell.length_a   1.000
_cell.length_b   1.000
_cell.length_c   1.000
_cell.angle_alpha   90.00
_cell.angle_beta   90.00
_cell.angle_gamma   90.00
#
_symmetry.space_group_name_H-M   'P 1'
#
loop_
_entity.id
_entity.type
_entity.pdbx_description
1 polymer ?
#
loop_
_entity_poly.entity_id
_entity_poly.type
_entity_poly.pdbx_seq_one_letter_code
_entity_poly.pdbx_strand_id
1 'polypeptide(L)'
;MLEVQTVDEEIAFNPGDEVRVRLTWDLPNTPERIDLNLGWHTIGKGDRDESVSEKIELDDVGQEQSIELRITLPDGPYSFSGQLISLIWSLQAVARPSGETATHEIVVAPGKMEVQLTEVEE
;
A
#
# COMPACT_ATOMS: atom_id res chain seq x y z
N MET A 1 -5.25 6.88 -16.56
CA MET A 1 -5.46 5.65 -15.79
C MET A 1 -4.16 5.30 -15.13
N LEU A 2 -4.18 5.19 -13.81
CA LEU A 2 -3.10 4.74 -12.97
C LEU A 2 -3.60 3.52 -12.18
N GLU A 3 -2.79 2.47 -12.11
CA GLU A 3 -3.11 1.23 -11.41
C GLU A 3 -1.88 0.72 -10.66
N VAL A 4 -2.09 0.22 -9.45
CA VAL A 4 -1.09 -0.47 -8.63
C VAL A 4 -1.72 -1.77 -8.14
N GLN A 5 -0.95 -2.86 -8.18
CA GLN A 5 -1.38 -4.19 -7.73
C GLN A 5 -0.17 -5.08 -7.42
N THR A 6 -0.36 -6.16 -6.69
CA THR A 6 0.68 -7.19 -6.55
C THR A 6 0.73 -8.06 -7.81
N VAL A 7 1.92 -8.55 -8.19
CA VAL A 7 2.11 -9.31 -9.43
C VAL A 7 1.38 -10.67 -9.40
N ASP A 8 1.31 -11.30 -8.23
CA ASP A 8 0.69 -12.62 -8.04
C ASP A 8 -0.78 -12.54 -7.57
N GLU A 9 -1.39 -11.34 -7.60
CA GLU A 9 -2.73 -11.05 -7.04
C GLU A 9 -2.87 -11.40 -5.55
N GLU A 10 -1.75 -11.68 -4.87
CA GLU A 10 -1.70 -11.95 -3.44
C GLU A 10 -1.90 -10.64 -2.68
N ILE A 11 -2.81 -10.66 -1.71
CA ILE A 11 -3.16 -9.49 -0.90
C ILE A 11 -2.75 -9.67 0.57
N ALA A 12 -2.08 -10.76 0.93
CA ALA A 12 -1.74 -11.05 2.33
C ALA A 12 -0.32 -11.60 2.44
N PHE A 13 0.46 -11.03 3.34
CA PHE A 13 1.90 -11.24 3.44
C PHE A 13 2.35 -11.34 4.89
N ASN A 14 3.44 -12.05 5.12
CA ASN A 14 4.12 -12.01 6.41
C ASN A 14 4.95 -10.73 6.52
N PRO A 15 5.19 -10.24 7.74
CA PRO A 15 6.20 -9.22 7.97
C PRO A 15 7.56 -9.71 7.46
N GLY A 16 8.32 -8.82 6.81
CA GLY A 16 9.60 -9.15 6.19
C GLY A 16 9.52 -9.80 4.80
N ASP A 17 8.33 -10.14 4.29
CA ASP A 17 8.19 -10.67 2.93
C ASP A 17 8.61 -9.61 1.88
N GLU A 18 9.21 -10.07 0.77
CA GLU A 18 9.42 -9.24 -0.42
C GLU A 18 8.18 -9.31 -1.32
N VAL A 19 7.52 -8.17 -1.54
CA VAL A 19 6.33 -8.05 -2.37
C VAL A 19 6.73 -7.54 -3.76
N ARG A 20 6.29 -8.26 -4.79
CA ARG A 20 6.39 -7.81 -6.19
C ARG A 20 5.16 -6.99 -6.54
N VAL A 21 5.39 -5.74 -6.93
CA VAL A 21 4.34 -4.77 -7.25
C VAL A 21 4.40 -4.43 -8.72
N ARG A 22 3.24 -4.48 -9.39
CA ARG A 22 3.06 -3.96 -10.74
C ARG A 22 2.43 -2.59 -10.67
N LEU A 23 3.09 -1.63 -11.31
CA LEU A 23 2.59 -0.29 -11.53
C LEU A 23 2.34 -0.11 -13.02
N THR A 24 1.10 0.22 -13.39
CA THR A 24 0.69 0.43 -14.79
C THR A 24 0.05 1.80 -14.90
N TRP A 25 0.43 2.55 -15.93
CA TRP A 25 -0.19 3.83 -16.21
C TRP A 25 -0.31 4.10 -17.71
N ASP A 26 -1.38 4.82 -18.04
CA ASP A 26 -1.65 5.47 -19.32
C ASP A 26 -2.31 6.80 -18.97
N LEU A 27 -1.52 7.87 -18.90
CA LEU A 27 -1.95 9.18 -18.42
C LEU A 27 -2.16 10.15 -19.59
N PRO A 28 -3.08 11.12 -19.48
CA PRO A 28 -3.33 12.08 -20.56
C PRO A 28 -2.14 12.99 -20.87
N ASN A 29 -1.23 13.18 -19.92
CA ASN A 29 0.03 13.90 -20.08
C ASN A 29 1.16 13.09 -19.45
N THR A 30 2.38 13.22 -19.97
CA THR A 30 3.56 12.62 -19.36
C THR A 30 3.71 13.11 -17.91
N PRO A 31 3.68 12.20 -16.92
CA PRO A 31 3.94 12.58 -15.54
C PRO A 31 5.39 13.01 -15.37
N GLU A 32 5.63 14.00 -14.53
CA GLU A 32 7.00 14.38 -14.12
C GLU A 32 7.60 13.31 -13.21
N ARG A 33 6.74 12.70 -12.38
CA ARG A 33 7.10 11.66 -11.42
C ARG A 33 5.91 10.79 -11.10
N ILE A 34 6.14 9.53 -10.79
CA ILE A 34 5.19 8.68 -10.05
C ILE A 34 5.83 8.24 -8.74
N ASP A 35 5.17 8.53 -7.62
CA ASP A 35 5.53 8.04 -6.30
C ASP A 35 4.79 6.74 -6.01
N LEU A 36 5.49 5.68 -5.61
CA LEU A 36 4.91 4.47 -5.01
C LEU A 36 5.22 4.47 -3.52
N ASN A 37 4.17 4.53 -2.69
CA ASN A 37 4.27 4.55 -1.24
C ASN A 37 3.71 3.24 -0.68
N LEU A 38 4.47 2.58 0.18
CA LEU A 38 3.94 1.61 1.13
C LEU A 38 3.64 2.35 2.43
N GLY A 39 2.37 2.34 2.85
CA GLY A 39 1.96 3.00 4.07
C GLY A 39 0.85 2.26 4.79
N TRP A 40 0.58 2.70 6.01
CA TRP A 40 -0.56 2.25 6.78
C TRP A 40 -1.33 3.44 7.31
N HIS A 41 -2.60 3.21 7.58
CA HIS A 41 -3.44 4.14 8.31
C HIS A 41 -4.42 3.40 9.21
N THR A 42 -4.88 4.05 10.27
CA THR A 42 -5.95 3.55 11.11
C THR A 42 -7.30 4.08 10.68
N ILE A 43 -8.33 3.25 10.83
CA ILE A 43 -9.74 3.65 10.68
C ILE A 43 -10.52 3.24 11.93
N GLY A 44 -11.55 3.98 12.30
CA GLY A 44 -12.39 3.65 13.45
C GLY A 44 -12.88 4.86 14.23
N LYS A 45 -13.19 4.64 15.52
CA LYS A 45 -13.67 5.68 16.45
C LYS A 45 -12.56 6.54 17.06
N GLY A 46 -11.30 6.13 16.90
CA GLY A 46 -10.13 6.87 17.37
C GLY A 46 -9.66 7.95 16.40
N ASP A 47 -8.54 8.59 16.74
CA ASP A 47 -7.82 9.47 15.81
C ASP A 47 -7.24 8.65 14.64
N ARG A 48 -7.19 9.27 13.47
CA ARG A 48 -6.55 8.67 12.30
C ARG A 48 -5.04 8.87 12.43
N ASP A 49 -4.34 7.77 12.65
CA ASP A 49 -2.90 7.67 12.54
C ASP A 49 -2.55 7.20 11.14
N GLU A 50 -1.49 7.73 10.54
CA GLU A 50 -0.97 7.26 9.26
C GLU A 50 0.54 7.40 9.19
N SER A 51 1.18 6.49 8.46
CA SER A 51 2.62 6.53 8.24
C SER A 51 2.99 5.93 6.88
N VAL A 52 3.99 6.54 6.24
CA VAL A 52 4.65 6.00 5.05
C VAL A 52 5.89 5.25 5.52
N SER A 53 5.94 3.94 5.27
CA SER A 53 7.03 3.08 5.69
C SER A 53 8.12 2.97 4.62
N GLU A 54 7.72 2.97 3.34
CA GLU A 54 8.64 2.95 2.21
C GLU A 54 8.11 3.83 1.08
N LYS A 55 9.02 4.49 0.37
CA LYS A 55 8.71 5.33 -0.78
C LYS A 55 9.71 5.05 -1.90
N ILE A 56 9.19 4.75 -3.09
CA ILE A 56 9.95 4.65 -4.35
C ILE A 56 9.51 5.79 -5.26
N GLU A 57 10.47 6.58 -5.73
CA GLU A 57 10.23 7.69 -6.65
C GLU A 57 10.68 7.29 -8.05
N LEU A 58 9.79 7.45 -9.04
CA LEU A 58 10.05 7.17 -10.45
C LEU A 58 10.03 8.48 -11.22
N ASP A 59 11.22 8.99 -11.54
CA ASP A 59 11.41 10.18 -12.38
C ASP A 59 11.55 9.81 -13.86
N ASP A 60 11.38 10.79 -14.75
CA ASP A 60 11.57 10.67 -16.21
C ASP A 60 10.78 9.51 -16.85
N VAL A 61 9.61 9.21 -16.28
CA VAL A 61 8.69 8.16 -16.74
C VAL A 61 7.95 8.60 -18.01
N GLY A 62 7.68 7.64 -18.90
CA GLY A 62 6.88 7.88 -20.10
C GLY A 62 5.41 8.17 -19.79
N GLN A 63 4.65 8.57 -20.81
CA GLN A 63 3.20 8.78 -20.69
C GLN A 63 2.43 7.47 -20.42
N GLU A 64 2.90 6.36 -20.99
CA GLU A 64 2.33 5.03 -20.84
C GLU A 64 3.46 4.04 -20.53
N GLN A 65 3.30 3.26 -19.47
CA GLN A 65 4.23 2.19 -19.13
C GLN A 65 3.59 1.16 -18.18
N SER A 66 4.20 -0.02 -18.12
CA SER A 66 3.97 -0.99 -17.06
C SER A 66 5.33 -1.48 -16.56
N ILE A 67 5.55 -1.38 -15.26
CA ILE A 67 6.80 -1.79 -14.61
C ILE A 67 6.52 -2.66 -13.39
N GLU A 68 7.51 -3.47 -13.01
CA GLU A 68 7.49 -4.27 -11.80
C GLU A 68 8.60 -3.81 -10.84
N LEU A 69 8.23 -3.66 -9.57
CA LEU A 69 9.09 -3.22 -8.48
C LEU A 69 9.05 -4.24 -7.35
N ARG A 70 10.02 -4.14 -6.43
CA ARG A 70 10.10 -4.98 -5.23
C ARG A 70 10.16 -4.09 -4.01
N ILE A 71 9.35 -4.41 -3.01
CA ILE A 71 9.29 -3.72 -1.71
C ILE A 71 9.45 -4.78 -0.62
N THR A 72 10.27 -4.49 0.39
CA THR A 72 10.38 -5.36 1.57
C THR A 72 9.41 -4.86 2.63
N LEU A 73 8.50 -5.72 3.08
CA LEU A 73 7.56 -5.33 4.13
C LEU A 73 8.27 -5.18 5.47
N PRO A 74 7.95 -4.15 6.26
CA PRO A 74 8.52 -3.99 7.59
C PRO A 74 8.00 -5.06 8.55
N ASP A 75 8.71 -5.23 9.66
CA ASP A 75 8.29 -6.14 10.75
C ASP A 75 7.00 -5.69 11.45
N GLY A 76 6.53 -4.48 11.21
CA GLY A 76 5.28 -3.97 11.78
C GLY A 76 5.04 -2.48 11.44
N PRO A 77 3.88 -1.94 11.86
CA PRO A 77 2.82 -2.62 12.63
C PRO A 77 2.06 -3.69 11.83
N TYR A 78 1.33 -4.58 12.51
CA TYR A 78 0.50 -5.59 11.83
C TYR A 78 -0.85 -5.02 11.41
N SER A 79 -1.37 -5.50 10.28
CA SER A 79 -2.78 -5.40 9.96
C SER A 79 -3.60 -6.03 11.07
N PHE A 80 -4.57 -5.29 11.57
CA PHE A 80 -5.53 -5.79 12.53
C PHE A 80 -6.90 -5.19 12.27
N SER A 81 -7.93 -5.94 12.65
CA SER A 81 -9.30 -5.45 12.69
C SER A 81 -9.92 -5.67 14.05
N GLY A 82 -10.63 -4.64 14.51
CA GLY A 82 -11.40 -4.65 15.74
C GLY A 82 -12.65 -3.79 15.60
N GLN A 83 -13.55 -3.87 16.58
CA GLN A 83 -14.79 -3.10 16.55
C GLN A 83 -14.58 -1.57 16.61
N LEU A 84 -13.49 -1.13 17.24
CA LEU A 84 -13.21 0.28 17.50
C LEU A 84 -12.15 0.87 16.57
N ILE A 85 -11.20 0.05 16.14
CA ILE A 85 -10.06 0.47 15.33
C ILE A 85 -9.56 -0.69 14.47
N SER A 86 -9.18 -0.38 13.23
CA SER A 86 -8.43 -1.26 12.33
C SER A 86 -7.20 -0.54 11.82
N LEU A 87 -6.15 -1.29 11.48
CA LEU A 87 -4.96 -0.79 10.79
C LEU A 87 -4.87 -1.44 9.41
N ILE A 88 -4.90 -0.59 8.39
CA ILE A 88 -4.93 -0.98 6.98
C ILE A 88 -3.59 -0.61 6.34
N TRP A 89 -2.94 -1.60 5.73
CA TRP A 89 -1.78 -1.39 4.88
C TRP A 89 -2.21 -1.19 3.43
N SER A 90 -1.49 -0.34 2.71
CA SER A 90 -1.73 -0.14 1.29
C SER A 90 -0.47 0.25 0.51
N LEU A 91 -0.48 -0.16 -0.75
CA LEU A 91 0.39 0.34 -1.81
C LEU A 91 -0.36 1.49 -2.50
N GLN A 92 0.22 2.68 -2.51
CA GLN A 92 -0.37 3.85 -3.13
C GLN A 92 0.56 4.41 -4.21
N ALA A 93 0.05 4.51 -5.43
CA ALA A 93 0.68 5.22 -6.52
C ALA A 93 0.12 6.65 -6.63
N VAL A 94 0.99 7.64 -6.83
CA VAL A 94 0.62 9.05 -7.02
C VAL A 94 1.38 9.63 -8.20
N ALA A 95 0.67 10.03 -9.26
CA ALA A 95 1.25 10.72 -10.40
C ALA A 95 1.34 12.23 -10.16
N ARG A 96 2.48 12.83 -10.48
CA ARG A 96 2.74 14.27 -10.36
C ARG A 96 2.95 14.90 -11.75
N PRO A 97 2.46 16.14 -11.96
CA PRO A 97 1.74 17.00 -11.02
C PRO A 97 0.22 16.76 -11.01
N SER A 98 -0.31 15.85 -11.83
CA SER A 98 -1.77 15.65 -11.99
C SER A 98 -2.50 15.33 -10.68
N GLY A 99 -1.84 14.65 -9.74
CA GLY A 99 -2.44 14.17 -8.50
C GLY A 99 -3.34 12.94 -8.70
N GLU A 100 -3.28 12.28 -9.87
CA GLU A 100 -3.98 11.00 -10.06
C GLU A 100 -3.40 9.97 -9.09
N THR A 101 -4.28 9.24 -8.40
CA THR A 101 -3.88 8.26 -7.37
C THR A 101 -4.52 6.91 -7.63
N ALA A 102 -3.80 5.86 -7.29
CA ALA A 102 -4.30 4.49 -7.24
C ALA A 102 -3.86 3.83 -5.93
N THR A 103 -4.72 3.02 -5.33
CA THR A 103 -4.46 2.36 -4.05
C THR A 103 -4.79 0.88 -4.17
N HIS A 104 -3.93 0.04 -3.60
CA HIS A 104 -4.13 -1.39 -3.46
C HIS A 104 -3.88 -1.79 -2.01
N GLU A 105 -4.93 -2.21 -1.32
CA GLU A 105 -4.85 -2.64 0.07
C GLU A 105 -4.24 -4.04 0.18
N ILE A 106 -3.41 -4.22 1.20
CA ILE A 106 -2.78 -5.50 1.51
C ILE A 106 -2.88 -5.77 3.03
N VAL A 107 -2.71 -7.03 3.40
CA VAL A 107 -2.62 -7.50 4.79
C VAL A 107 -1.16 -7.82 5.09
N VAL A 108 -0.62 -7.22 6.16
CA VAL A 108 0.72 -7.51 6.66
C VAL A 108 0.59 -8.04 8.08
N ALA A 109 0.67 -9.35 8.27
CA ALA A 109 0.53 -9.97 9.59
C ALA A 109 1.10 -11.39 9.63
N PRO A 110 1.56 -11.89 10.79
CA PRO A 110 2.08 -13.24 10.92
C PRO A 110 1.10 -14.30 10.42
N GLY A 111 1.58 -15.21 9.58
CA GLY A 111 0.74 -16.25 8.97
C GLY A 111 -0.18 -15.73 7.86
N LYS A 112 0.05 -14.51 7.36
CA LYS A 112 -0.76 -13.86 6.31
C LYS A 112 -2.24 -13.70 6.72
N MET A 113 -2.48 -13.56 8.02
CA MET A 113 -3.82 -13.44 8.60
C MET A 113 -3.87 -12.20 9.47
N GLU A 114 -4.78 -11.30 9.15
CA GLU A 114 -5.05 -10.11 9.94
C GLU A 114 -5.33 -10.46 11.41
N VAL A 115 -4.75 -9.70 12.33
CA VAL A 115 -4.98 -9.90 13.77
C VAL A 115 -6.40 -9.46 14.12
N GLN A 116 -7.20 -10.37 14.66
CA GLN A 116 -8.55 -10.05 15.16
C GLN A 116 -8.46 -9.57 16.62
N LEU A 117 -8.89 -8.34 16.87
CA LEU A 117 -9.00 -7.79 18.22
C LEU A 117 -10.37 -8.14 18.80
N THR A 118 -10.40 -9.06 19.75
CA THR A 118 -11.62 -9.37 20.53
C THR A 118 -11.77 -8.41 21.70
N GLU A 119 -13.02 -8.15 22.12
CA GLU A 119 -13.29 -7.43 23.36
C GLU A 119 -12.61 -8.15 24.53
N VAL A 120 -11.92 -7.40 25.38
CA VAL A 120 -11.43 -7.91 26.66
C VAL A 120 -12.62 -7.84 27.61
N GLU A 121 -13.14 -8.99 28.04
CA GLU A 121 -14.16 -9.02 29.10
C GLU A 121 -13.54 -8.48 30.40
N GLU A 122 -14.17 -7.48 31.02
CA GLU A 122 -13.75 -6.86 32.30
C GLU A 122 -13.95 -7.79 33.52
#